data_AF-A0A1Q3PL84-F1
#
_entry.id   AF-A0A1Q3PL84-F1
#
_cell.length_a   1.000
_cell.length_b   1.000
_cell.length_c   1.000
_cell.angle_alpha   90.00
_cell.angle_beta   90.00
_cell.angle_gamma   90.00
#
_symmetry.space_group_name_H-M   'P 1'
#
loop_
_entity.id
_entity.type
_entity.pdbx_description
1 polymer ?
#
loop_
_entity_poly.entity_id
_entity_poly.type
_entity_poly.pdbx_seq_one_letter_code
_entity_poly.pdbx_strand_id
1 'polypeptide(L)'
;MIKQMKNTLTLFTVLVISSALTCSSQDPVKATSQEYESCCGAQPVEFSYEKKRIYVPNVFTPNKDGINDYFFPVVNDVVTDVWGFAVYSIEGDTMLYQKPYFNSKMPVRDYGWDGLRPDGSRYKGAFRYKMRVDDLQANKHIVEGRACAVLCGSGAEVFRTKTGCYFPAQAGKEGTLDKSAVNGERDCF
;
A
#
# COMPACT_ATOMS: atom_id res chain seq x y z
N MET A 1 -24.98 -33.96 83.29
CA MET A 1 -23.79 -33.92 82.41
C MET A 1 -24.14 -32.99 81.24
N ILE A 2 -23.69 -31.73 81.14
CA ILE A 2 -22.31 -31.20 81.02
C ILE A 2 -21.63 -31.85 79.80
N LYS A 3 -21.12 -31.19 78.75
CA LYS A 3 -20.69 -29.79 78.51
C LYS A 3 -20.68 -29.52 76.99
N GLN A 4 -20.68 -28.24 76.64
CA GLN A 4 -20.64 -27.70 75.28
C GLN A 4 -19.43 -28.10 74.42
N MET A 5 -19.69 -28.12 73.11
CA MET A 5 -18.73 -28.24 72.00
C MET A 5 -17.68 -27.14 72.04
N LYS A 6 -16.40 -27.52 71.98
CA LYS A 6 -15.29 -26.59 71.79
C LYS A 6 -15.06 -26.37 70.29
N ASN A 7 -15.25 -25.11 69.89
CA ASN A 7 -14.93 -24.55 68.60
C ASN A 7 -13.41 -24.32 68.52
N THR A 8 -12.69 -25.10 67.72
CA THR A 8 -11.27 -24.85 67.43
C THR A 8 -11.17 -24.20 66.05
N LEU A 9 -11.11 -22.87 66.08
CA LEU A 9 -10.84 -22.00 64.94
C LEU A 9 -9.33 -22.06 64.62
N THR A 10 -8.95 -22.88 63.65
CA THR A 10 -7.57 -22.91 63.13
C THR A 10 -7.43 -21.81 62.08
N LEU A 11 -6.74 -20.73 62.44
CA LEU A 11 -6.49 -19.57 61.60
C LEU A 11 -5.37 -19.90 60.58
N PHE A 12 -5.74 -20.21 59.34
CA PHE A 12 -4.78 -20.24 58.23
C PHE A 12 -4.60 -18.83 57.68
N THR A 13 -3.54 -18.15 58.10
CA THR A 13 -3.05 -16.93 57.45
C THR A 13 -2.45 -17.29 56.09
N VAL A 14 -3.23 -17.09 55.03
CA VAL A 14 -2.75 -17.11 53.65
C VAL A 14 -2.05 -15.79 53.39
N LEU A 15 -0.71 -15.83 53.29
CA LEU A 15 0.09 -14.69 52.85
C LEU A 15 -0.09 -14.54 51.33
N VAL A 16 -1.00 -13.65 50.93
CA VAL A 16 -1.20 -13.29 49.51
C VAL A 16 -0.03 -12.42 49.09
N ILE A 17 0.99 -13.04 48.50
CA ILE A 17 2.05 -12.32 47.79
C ILE A 17 1.41 -11.71 46.55
N SER A 18 0.99 -10.46 46.67
CA SER A 18 0.56 -9.63 45.56
C SER A 18 1.80 -9.20 44.78
N SER A 19 2.29 -10.05 43.89
CA SER A 19 3.16 -9.60 42.82
C SER A 19 2.32 -8.72 41.90
N ALA A 20 2.34 -7.41 42.16
CA ALA A 20 2.00 -6.42 41.15
C ALA A 20 3.01 -6.60 40.02
N LEU A 21 2.65 -7.44 39.04
CA LEU A 21 3.23 -7.38 37.72
C LEU A 21 2.85 -6.00 37.19
N THR A 22 3.74 -5.04 37.37
CA THR A 22 3.77 -3.81 36.59
C THR A 22 3.84 -4.26 35.13
N CYS A 23 2.68 -4.32 34.49
CA CYS A 23 2.60 -4.39 33.05
C CYS A 23 3.18 -3.06 32.58
N SER A 24 4.44 -3.09 32.16
CA SER A 24 5.02 -2.00 31.40
C SER A 24 4.08 -1.81 30.21
N SER A 25 3.40 -0.67 30.14
CA SER A 25 2.61 -0.30 28.97
C SER A 25 3.62 -0.15 27.83
N GLN A 26 3.88 -1.24 27.13
CA GLN A 26 4.42 -1.16 25.79
C GLN A 26 3.38 -0.35 25.03
N ASP A 27 3.75 0.86 24.59
CA ASP A 27 2.94 1.63 23.66
C ASP A 27 2.49 0.66 22.56
N PRO A 28 1.17 0.47 22.37
CA PRO A 28 0.72 -0.46 21.35
C PRO A 28 1.28 0.05 20.03
N VAL A 29 2.11 -0.78 19.38
CA VAL A 29 2.51 -0.57 18.00
C VAL A 29 1.22 -0.26 17.25
N LYS A 30 1.09 0.98 16.79
CA LYS A 30 -0.15 1.50 16.23
C LYS A 30 -0.54 0.58 15.09
N ALA A 31 -1.57 -0.24 15.32
CA ALA A 31 -1.97 -1.27 14.38
C ALA A 31 -2.20 -0.60 13.02
N THR A 32 -1.65 -1.20 11.97
CA THR A 32 -1.99 -0.80 10.60
C THR A 32 -3.50 -0.84 10.48
N SER A 33 -4.13 0.21 9.96
CA SER A 33 -5.57 0.12 9.72
C SER A 33 -5.81 -1.09 8.80
N GLN A 34 -6.89 -1.83 9.02
CA GLN A 34 -7.17 -3.09 8.34
C GLN A 34 -7.05 -2.97 6.80
N GLU A 35 -7.34 -1.78 6.27
CA GLU A 35 -7.25 -1.47 4.84
C GLU A 35 -5.82 -1.45 4.27
N TYR A 36 -4.79 -1.32 5.12
CA TYR A 36 -3.39 -1.27 4.75
C TYR A 36 -2.61 -2.55 5.09
N GLU A 37 -3.24 -3.57 5.68
CA GLU A 37 -2.58 -4.83 6.03
C GLU A 37 -1.93 -5.49 4.81
N SER A 38 -2.61 -5.45 3.68
CA SER A 38 -2.13 -5.99 2.39
C SER A 38 -1.22 -5.03 1.60
N CYS A 39 -0.97 -3.83 2.11
CA CYS A 39 -0.18 -2.82 1.42
C CYS A 39 1.30 -3.00 1.68
N CYS A 40 2.09 -2.98 0.60
CA CYS A 40 3.50 -3.36 0.56
C CYS A 40 3.75 -4.86 0.84
N GLY A 41 4.75 -5.42 0.17
CA GLY A 41 4.98 -6.87 0.11
C GLY A 41 4.48 -7.50 -1.20
N ALA A 42 3.52 -6.88 -1.89
CA ALA A 42 3.33 -7.10 -3.32
C ALA A 42 4.57 -6.55 -4.05
N GLN A 43 5.22 -7.34 -4.90
CA GLN A 43 6.36 -6.81 -5.66
C GLN A 43 5.85 -5.75 -6.66
N PRO A 44 6.58 -4.62 -6.83
CA PRO A 44 6.31 -3.75 -7.95
C PRO A 44 6.46 -4.56 -9.23
N VAL A 45 5.69 -4.24 -10.25
CA VAL A 45 5.84 -4.94 -11.53
C VAL A 45 6.98 -4.29 -12.27
N GLU A 46 8.10 -4.99 -12.31
CA GLU A 46 9.23 -4.72 -13.18
C GLU A 46 9.16 -5.71 -14.35
N PHE A 47 8.64 -5.25 -15.50
CA PHE A 47 8.62 -6.06 -16.71
C PHE A 47 9.81 -5.68 -17.59
N SER A 48 10.64 -6.68 -17.88
CA SER A 48 11.81 -6.56 -18.73
C SER A 48 11.77 -7.66 -19.79
N TYR A 49 11.53 -7.26 -21.03
CA TYR A 49 11.57 -8.17 -22.18
C TYR A 49 12.32 -7.50 -23.32
N GLU A 50 13.43 -8.12 -23.76
CA GLU A 50 14.39 -7.51 -24.69
C GLU A 50 14.78 -6.09 -24.22
N LYS A 51 14.44 -5.06 -24.99
CA LYS A 51 14.68 -3.65 -24.67
C LYS A 51 13.52 -2.95 -23.96
N LYS A 52 12.38 -3.63 -23.78
CA LYS A 52 11.20 -3.05 -23.12
C LYS A 52 11.41 -3.01 -21.63
N ARG A 53 11.04 -1.90 -21.01
CA ARG A 53 11.11 -1.72 -19.56
C ARG A 53 9.86 -1.03 -19.09
N ILE A 54 9.17 -1.65 -18.14
CA ILE A 54 7.97 -1.14 -17.53
C ILE A 54 8.12 -1.31 -16.04
N TYR A 55 7.94 -0.20 -15.33
CA TYR A 55 7.85 -0.16 -13.89
C TYR A 55 6.45 0.30 -13.53
N VAL A 56 5.75 -0.49 -12.72
CA VAL A 56 4.50 -0.08 -12.10
C VAL A 56 4.73 -0.01 -10.59
N PRO A 57 4.54 1.18 -9.96
CA PRO A 57 4.69 1.32 -8.52
C PRO A 57 3.68 0.42 -7.81
N ASN A 58 3.95 0.07 -6.55
CA ASN A 58 2.99 -0.70 -5.74
C ASN A 58 2.34 0.15 -4.65
N VAL A 59 2.74 1.43 -4.51
CA VAL A 59 2.14 2.39 -3.58
C VAL A 59 2.17 3.80 -4.21
N PHE A 60 1.14 4.59 -3.93
CA PHE A 60 1.11 6.03 -4.21
C PHE A 60 0.26 6.77 -3.16
N THR A 61 0.32 8.09 -3.14
CA THR A 61 -0.16 8.97 -2.07
C THR A 61 -0.96 10.12 -2.66
N PRO A 62 -2.26 9.93 -2.94
CA PRO A 62 -3.09 10.95 -3.60
C PRO A 62 -3.51 12.07 -2.63
N ASN A 63 -2.56 12.89 -2.20
CA ASN A 63 -2.75 13.96 -1.21
C ASN A 63 -2.71 15.37 -1.83
N LYS A 64 -2.27 15.50 -3.09
CA LYS A 64 -2.11 16.72 -3.90
C LYS A 64 -0.95 17.62 -3.46
N ASP A 65 0.12 17.06 -2.90
CA ASP A 65 1.33 17.80 -2.53
C ASP A 65 2.39 17.90 -3.66
N GLY A 66 2.13 17.25 -4.81
CA GLY A 66 3.00 17.21 -5.97
C GLY A 66 3.91 15.98 -6.02
N ILE A 67 3.88 15.11 -5.01
CA ILE A 67 4.74 13.94 -4.87
C ILE A 67 3.85 12.69 -4.88
N ASN A 68 4.14 11.75 -5.79
CA ASN A 68 3.44 10.46 -5.90
C ASN A 68 1.89 10.54 -5.93
N ASP A 69 1.34 11.65 -6.41
CA ASP A 69 -0.09 11.91 -6.42
C ASP A 69 -0.89 11.03 -7.39
N TYR A 70 -0.20 10.49 -8.39
CA TYR A 70 -0.82 9.70 -9.45
C TYR A 70 -0.27 8.28 -9.44
N PHE A 71 -1.16 7.33 -9.62
CA PHE A 71 -0.83 5.96 -9.94
C PHE A 71 -0.82 5.75 -11.46
N PHE A 72 0.33 5.34 -12.00
CA PHE A 72 0.53 5.11 -13.43
C PHE A 72 1.74 4.21 -13.68
N PRO A 73 1.78 3.47 -14.81
CA PRO A 73 3.00 2.80 -15.24
C PRO A 73 4.00 3.81 -15.80
N VAL A 74 5.28 3.57 -15.51
CA VAL A 74 6.41 4.25 -16.14
C VAL A 74 7.02 3.29 -17.15
N VAL A 75 7.15 3.74 -18.39
CA VAL A 75 7.65 2.91 -19.50
C VAL A 75 8.81 3.61 -20.18
N ASN A 76 9.72 2.85 -20.79
CA ASN A 76 10.75 3.44 -21.63
C ASN A 76 10.23 3.80 -23.04
N ASP A 77 11.10 4.43 -23.83
CA ASP A 77 10.81 4.91 -25.19
C ASP A 77 10.47 3.80 -26.21
N VAL A 78 10.80 2.54 -25.91
CA VAL A 78 10.48 1.37 -26.74
C VAL A 78 9.00 0.99 -26.66
N VAL A 79 8.33 1.27 -25.54
CA VAL A 79 6.89 1.05 -25.36
C VAL A 79 6.16 2.25 -25.96
N THR A 80 5.40 2.02 -27.03
CA THR A 80 4.75 3.10 -27.78
C THR A 80 3.41 3.47 -27.18
N ASP A 81 2.64 2.47 -26.76
CA ASP A 81 1.23 2.65 -26.45
C ASP A 81 0.80 1.78 -25.26
N VAL A 82 -0.03 2.36 -24.40
CA VAL A 82 -0.72 1.66 -23.32
C VAL A 82 -2.22 1.73 -23.57
N TRP A 83 -2.87 0.56 -23.53
CA TRP A 83 -4.27 0.39 -23.85
C TRP A 83 -5.03 -0.25 -22.70
N GLY A 84 -6.25 0.26 -22.45
CA GLY A 84 -7.17 -0.30 -21.47
C GLY A 84 -6.58 -0.36 -20.06
N PHE A 85 -5.88 0.69 -19.63
CA PHE A 85 -5.38 0.79 -18.27
C PHE A 85 -6.56 0.93 -17.32
N ALA A 86 -6.84 -0.12 -16.57
CA ALA A 86 -8.00 -0.20 -15.69
C ALA A 86 -7.55 -0.54 -14.27
N VAL A 87 -8.16 0.13 -13.31
CA VAL A 87 -7.95 -0.07 -11.88
C VAL A 87 -9.25 -0.51 -11.24
N TYR A 88 -9.17 -1.56 -10.43
CA TYR A 88 -10.30 -2.21 -9.77
C TYR A 88 -10.07 -2.29 -8.27
N SER A 89 -11.15 -2.30 -7.49
CA SER A 89 -11.08 -2.64 -6.07
C SER A 89 -10.40 -4.00 -5.86
N ILE A 90 -9.73 -4.16 -4.71
CA ILE A 90 -9.06 -5.43 -4.40
C ILE A 90 -10.06 -6.58 -4.35
N GLU A 91 -11.24 -6.33 -3.78
CA GLU A 91 -12.37 -7.25 -3.70
C GLU A 91 -13.43 -6.96 -4.78
N GLY A 92 -14.04 -8.01 -5.34
CA GLY A 92 -15.09 -7.89 -6.36
C GLY A 92 -14.59 -7.29 -7.69
N ASP A 93 -15.49 -6.71 -8.48
CA ASP A 93 -15.18 -6.19 -9.82
C ASP A 93 -15.46 -4.68 -9.97
N THR A 94 -15.43 -3.93 -8.86
CA THR A 94 -15.70 -2.49 -8.91
C THR A 94 -14.56 -1.78 -9.62
N MET A 95 -14.85 -1.19 -10.78
CA MET A 95 -13.90 -0.35 -11.50
C MET A 95 -13.78 1.01 -10.81
N LEU A 96 -12.55 1.36 -10.45
CA LEU A 96 -12.20 2.61 -9.77
C LEU A 96 -11.75 3.68 -10.77
N TYR A 97 -11.03 3.26 -11.81
CA TYR A 97 -10.50 4.14 -12.84
C TYR A 97 -10.29 3.38 -14.14
N GLN A 98 -10.41 4.08 -15.27
CA GLN A 98 -10.00 3.56 -16.56
C GLN A 98 -9.44 4.66 -17.47
N LYS A 99 -8.41 4.31 -18.24
CA LYS A 99 -7.91 5.07 -19.37
C LYS A 99 -7.85 4.17 -20.60
N PRO A 100 -8.68 4.43 -21.64
CA PRO A 100 -8.71 3.59 -22.83
C PRO A 100 -7.37 3.54 -23.58
N TYR A 101 -6.65 4.66 -23.62
CA TYR A 101 -5.40 4.82 -24.35
C TYR A 101 -4.54 5.96 -23.76
N PHE A 102 -3.22 5.75 -23.74
CA PHE A 102 -2.22 6.82 -23.60
C PHE A 102 -0.85 6.36 -24.12
N ASN A 103 0.08 7.29 -24.26
CA ASN A 103 1.51 7.02 -24.49
C ASN A 103 2.37 7.84 -23.53
N SER A 104 3.66 7.48 -23.44
CA SER A 104 4.63 8.09 -22.51
C SER A 104 4.93 9.57 -22.77
N LYS A 105 4.50 10.14 -23.90
CA LYS A 105 4.68 11.56 -24.22
C LYS A 105 3.55 12.44 -23.70
N MET A 106 2.46 11.85 -23.25
CA MET A 106 1.34 12.59 -22.66
C MET A 106 1.70 13.07 -21.25
N PRO A 107 1.10 14.18 -20.77
CA PRO A 107 1.20 14.56 -19.37
C PRO A 107 0.60 13.50 -18.44
N VAL A 108 1.30 13.14 -17.36
CA VAL A 108 0.84 12.15 -16.37
C VAL A 108 -0.57 12.45 -15.86
N ARG A 109 -0.89 13.70 -15.56
CA ARG A 109 -2.23 14.11 -15.07
C ARG A 109 -3.38 13.75 -16.01
N ASP A 110 -3.10 13.50 -17.29
CA ASP A 110 -4.11 13.19 -18.29
C ASP A 110 -4.44 11.68 -18.33
N TYR A 111 -3.61 10.82 -17.74
CA TYR A 111 -3.76 9.36 -17.79
C TYR A 111 -3.48 8.60 -16.48
N GLY A 112 -2.79 9.21 -15.53
CA GLY A 112 -2.56 8.66 -14.20
C GLY A 112 -3.81 8.79 -13.34
N TRP A 113 -3.98 7.84 -12.43
CA TRP A 113 -5.10 7.84 -11.51
C TRP A 113 -4.76 8.61 -10.23
N ASP A 114 -5.55 9.62 -9.88
CA ASP A 114 -5.37 10.48 -8.71
C ASP A 114 -6.03 9.93 -7.43
N GLY A 115 -6.43 8.66 -7.44
CA GLY A 115 -7.08 8.01 -6.29
C GLY A 115 -8.55 8.35 -6.11
N LEU A 116 -9.18 9.12 -7.01
CA LEU A 116 -10.63 9.38 -6.95
C LEU A 116 -11.44 8.26 -7.60
N ARG A 117 -12.55 7.90 -6.98
CA ARG A 117 -13.60 7.05 -7.56
C ARG A 117 -14.41 7.86 -8.59
N PRO A 118 -15.22 7.19 -9.43
CA PRO A 118 -16.11 7.88 -10.37
C PRO A 118 -17.11 8.84 -9.71
N ASP A 119 -17.47 8.61 -8.45
CA ASP A 119 -18.34 9.47 -7.64
C ASP A 119 -17.60 10.66 -6.98
N GLY A 120 -16.29 10.78 -7.18
CA GLY A 120 -15.43 11.81 -6.61
C GLY A 120 -14.94 11.54 -5.18
N SER A 121 -15.32 10.42 -4.56
CA SER A 121 -14.78 10.03 -3.26
C SER A 121 -13.34 9.49 -3.37
N ARG A 122 -12.54 9.62 -2.31
CA ARG A 122 -11.16 9.10 -2.29
C ARG A 122 -11.14 7.59 -2.04
N TYR A 123 -10.33 6.88 -2.80
CA TYR A 123 -10.00 5.48 -2.53
C TYR A 123 -8.84 5.37 -1.53
N LYS A 124 -8.91 4.38 -0.64
CA LYS A 124 -7.83 4.01 0.28
C LYS A 124 -7.66 2.49 0.31
N GLY A 125 -6.42 2.05 0.45
CA GLY A 125 -6.06 0.64 0.57
C GLY A 125 -5.70 -0.02 -0.76
N ALA A 126 -5.68 -1.35 -0.76
CA ALA A 126 -5.24 -2.14 -1.90
C ALA A 126 -6.21 -2.12 -3.08
N PHE A 127 -5.67 -2.26 -4.28
CA PHE A 127 -6.41 -2.37 -5.54
C PHE A 127 -5.66 -3.28 -6.52
N ARG A 128 -6.35 -3.70 -7.58
CA ARG A 128 -5.77 -4.43 -8.72
C ARG A 128 -5.75 -3.54 -9.93
N TYR A 129 -4.80 -3.74 -10.82
CA TYR A 129 -4.77 -3.08 -12.12
C TYR A 129 -4.43 -4.06 -13.22
N LYS A 130 -4.83 -3.72 -14.44
CA LYS A 130 -4.39 -4.40 -15.67
C LYS A 130 -4.32 -3.41 -16.83
N MET A 131 -3.49 -3.72 -17.81
CA MET A 131 -3.37 -2.98 -19.06
C MET A 131 -2.72 -3.86 -20.13
N ARG A 132 -2.86 -3.42 -21.38
CA ARG A 132 -2.06 -3.92 -22.50
C ARG A 132 -1.01 -2.87 -22.85
N VAL A 133 0.19 -3.33 -23.15
CA VAL A 133 1.29 -2.50 -23.64
C VAL A 133 1.75 -3.03 -25.00
N ASP A 134 1.97 -2.10 -25.92
CA ASP A 134 2.45 -2.39 -27.27
C ASP A 134 3.86 -1.81 -27.44
N ASP A 135 4.70 -2.51 -28.21
CA ASP A 135 6.03 -2.02 -28.59
C ASP A 135 6.04 -1.45 -30.03
N LEU A 136 7.20 -0.93 -30.44
CA LEU A 136 7.46 -0.44 -31.80
C LEU A 136 7.19 -1.47 -32.93
N GLN A 137 7.03 -2.75 -32.61
CA GLN A 137 6.76 -3.84 -33.55
C GLN A 137 5.32 -4.38 -33.41
N ALA A 138 4.47 -3.68 -32.65
CA ALA A 138 3.09 -4.06 -32.33
C ALA A 138 2.95 -5.39 -31.57
N ASN A 139 4.01 -5.88 -30.91
CA ASN A 139 3.90 -7.01 -29.99
C ASN A 139 3.16 -6.59 -28.73
N LYS A 140 2.17 -7.39 -28.34
CA LYS A 140 1.24 -7.07 -27.26
C LYS A 140 1.60 -7.84 -25.99
N HIS A 141 1.67 -7.13 -24.87
CA HIS A 141 1.90 -7.74 -23.55
C HIS A 141 0.81 -7.29 -22.58
N ILE A 142 0.33 -8.20 -21.74
CA ILE A 142 -0.57 -7.85 -20.64
C ILE A 142 0.27 -7.62 -19.39
N VAL A 143 0.05 -6.49 -18.74
CA VAL A 143 0.67 -6.13 -17.47
C VAL A 143 -0.44 -5.98 -16.44
N GLU A 144 -0.33 -6.73 -15.35
CA GLU A 144 -1.31 -6.72 -14.26
C GLU A 144 -0.60 -6.85 -12.92
N GLY A 145 -1.25 -6.38 -11.86
CA GLY A 145 -0.66 -6.41 -10.53
C GLY A 145 -1.58 -5.83 -9.46
N ARG A 146 -0.98 -5.57 -8.30
CA ARG A 146 -1.63 -4.99 -7.12
C ARG A 146 -0.83 -3.81 -6.63
N ALA A 147 -1.52 -2.80 -6.13
CA ALA A 147 -0.91 -1.63 -5.54
C ALA A 147 -1.84 -1.04 -4.47
N CYS A 148 -1.38 0.01 -3.78
CA CYS A 148 -2.14 0.67 -2.71
C CYS A 148 -2.20 2.18 -2.87
N ALA A 149 -3.40 2.72 -2.63
CA ALA A 149 -3.62 4.15 -2.43
C ALA A 149 -3.51 4.45 -0.93
N VAL A 150 -2.49 5.19 -0.53
CA VAL A 150 -2.27 5.54 0.88
C VAL A 150 -2.67 6.99 1.12
N LEU A 151 -3.69 7.18 1.94
CA LEU A 151 -4.08 8.49 2.43
C LEU A 151 -3.30 8.83 3.69
N CYS A 152 -2.64 10.00 3.68
CA CYS A 152 -1.85 10.50 4.80
C CYS A 152 -2.69 10.66 6.07
N GLY A 153 -2.05 10.42 7.22
CA GLY A 153 -2.69 10.50 8.53
C GLY A 153 -2.25 9.36 9.45
N SER A 154 -2.94 9.23 10.58
CA SER A 154 -2.54 8.33 11.67
C SER A 154 -2.41 6.86 11.28
N GLY A 155 -3.13 6.39 10.26
CA GLY A 155 -3.05 5.01 9.76
C GLY A 155 -1.90 4.75 8.80
N ALA A 156 -1.25 5.80 8.30
CA ALA A 156 -0.18 5.72 7.30
C ALA A 156 1.24 5.74 7.91
N GLU A 157 1.38 6.03 9.20
CA GLU A 157 2.67 6.09 9.90
C GLU A 157 3.51 4.81 9.75
N VAL A 158 2.87 3.65 9.58
CA VAL A 158 3.56 2.37 9.32
C VAL A 158 4.44 2.41 8.07
N PHE A 159 4.06 3.20 7.06
CA PHE A 159 4.80 3.28 5.80
C PHE A 159 6.14 4.03 5.93
N ARG A 160 6.41 4.70 7.07
CA ARG A 160 7.75 5.25 7.37
C ARG A 160 8.83 4.17 7.41
N THR A 161 8.49 3.00 7.95
CA THR A 161 9.45 1.92 8.21
C THR A 161 9.15 0.65 7.42
N LYS A 162 7.97 0.57 6.79
CA LYS A 162 7.57 -0.58 5.98
C LYS A 162 8.46 -0.70 4.75
N THR A 163 9.07 -1.87 4.58
CA THR A 163 9.91 -2.19 3.42
C THR A 163 9.07 -2.72 2.27
N GLY A 164 9.62 -2.68 1.05
CA GLY A 164 8.95 -3.19 -0.14
C GLY A 164 7.81 -2.33 -0.66
N CYS A 165 7.71 -1.08 -0.20
CA CYS A 165 6.87 -0.04 -0.81
C CYS A 165 7.71 0.73 -1.83
N TYR A 166 7.24 0.82 -3.07
CA TYR A 166 7.92 1.51 -4.16
C TYR A 166 6.94 2.44 -4.87
N PHE A 167 7.37 3.70 -4.98
CA PHE A 167 6.55 4.85 -5.34
C PHE A 167 6.84 5.33 -6.77
N PRO A 168 5.95 6.12 -7.39
CA PRO A 168 6.21 6.77 -8.69
C PRO A 168 7.53 7.53 -8.75
N ALA A 169 7.91 8.27 -7.70
CA ALA A 169 9.14 9.06 -7.62
C ALA A 169 10.42 8.20 -7.69
N GLN A 170 10.31 6.90 -7.44
CA GLN A 170 11.43 5.95 -7.52
C GLN A 170 11.56 5.31 -8.91
N ALA A 171 10.82 5.80 -9.90
CA ALA A 171 11.03 5.39 -11.27
C ALA A 171 12.39 5.91 -11.78
N GLY A 172 13.25 4.97 -12.20
CA GLY A 172 14.48 5.27 -12.92
C GLY A 172 14.21 5.77 -14.35
N LYS A 173 15.28 6.22 -15.02
CA LYS A 173 15.19 6.98 -16.29
C LYS A 173 14.59 6.23 -17.49
N GLU A 174 14.31 4.95 -17.39
CA GLU A 174 13.85 4.14 -18.53
C GLU A 174 12.84 3.06 -18.08
N GLY A 175 11.82 3.42 -17.30
CA GLY A 175 10.80 2.44 -16.87
C GLY A 175 11.36 1.33 -15.98
N THR A 176 12.42 1.62 -15.21
CA THR A 176 13.02 0.72 -14.21
C THR A 176 12.72 1.22 -12.81
N LEU A 177 12.87 0.37 -11.80
CA LEU A 177 12.85 0.81 -10.41
C LEU A 177 14.25 1.24 -9.94
N ASP A 178 14.37 2.47 -9.42
CA ASP A 178 15.55 2.91 -8.67
C ASP A 178 15.31 2.75 -7.16
N LYS A 179 15.82 1.65 -6.60
CA LYS A 179 15.68 1.34 -5.16
C LYS A 179 16.49 2.27 -4.26
N SER A 180 17.42 3.05 -4.82
CA SER A 180 18.23 4.02 -4.07
C SER A 180 17.57 5.40 -4.00
N ALA A 181 16.60 5.67 -4.88
CA ALA A 181 15.82 6.90 -4.86
C ALA A 181 14.92 6.96 -3.62
N VAL A 182 14.84 8.14 -3.02
CA VAL A 182 13.89 8.43 -1.93
C VAL A 182 12.47 8.58 -2.49
N ASN A 183 11.46 8.15 -1.74
CA ASN A 183 10.06 8.27 -2.18
C ASN A 183 9.54 9.72 -2.21
N GLY A 184 10.11 10.61 -1.40
CA GLY A 184 9.70 12.02 -1.30
C GLY A 184 8.58 12.31 -0.28
N GLU A 185 7.95 11.29 0.31
CA GLU A 185 6.80 11.40 1.23
C GLU A 185 7.22 11.80 2.65
N ARG A 186 7.64 13.06 2.85
CA ARG A 186 8.15 13.54 4.15
C ARG A 186 7.07 13.85 5.17
N ASP A 187 5.94 14.40 4.70
CA ASP A 187 4.87 14.90 5.57
C ASP A 187 3.69 13.91 5.67
N CYS A 188 3.65 12.89 4.80
CA CYS A 188 2.56 11.93 4.72
C CYS A 188 2.66 10.81 5.75
N PHE A 189 3.88 10.31 5.96
CA PHE A 189 4.16 9.19 6.84
C PHE A 189 4.80 9.69 8.10
#